data_AF-A0A7Y7ZXX1-F1
#
_entry.id   AF-A0A7Y7ZXX1-F1
#
_cell.length_a   1.000
_cell.length_b   1.000
_cell.length_c   1.000
_cell.angle_alpha   90.00
_cell.angle_beta   90.00
_cell.angle_gamma   90.00
#
_symmetry.space_group_name_H-M   'P 1'
#
loop_
_entity.id
_entity.type
_entity.pdbx_description
1 polymer ?
#
loop_
_entity_poly.entity_id
_entity_poly.type
_entity_poly.pdbx_seq_one_letter_code
_entity_poly.pdbx_strand_id
1 'polypeptide(L)'
;MPTHSSWIVLSITGIYMLSLALISYGVRRHSRSANNYTTGGGHFPAFLIGFLMLSEFIGTAVSIGTAQTGFKVGISAAWNLFALALGFVLFAWLLARKYKDLGDNTISGVLARNYGQRTRFATSIITIFALEIVAVSIYASGGAVLASVMQVDRTLAIVIVGVVSVAYVSIGGMRSVIYTNFVHAALKYLGVGLALWFGLKQVGGIGQLQAQLPASMFDWTTVGWGQIIAWMIAGIGSIFSTQYVIQAVNTVSHAGKAQRACFYVAVLMVPFGIGAALIGMCSAVLFPNVDSLQAFPTLIASMDQLTAGLVVAGLAGSLFGTISAVSMGSATLLLRDFYEPWFNPEKSDAKSLRFVRLATIAVGLLPIALALTSDKVLMIAFLGKALRASLAVLVLMVFYAPKFGTAAGAFLSIIASLLATVGWFLAGNPWGIDNAYIALFTPLIIMGISHLTRRQTPAEPLAAATH
;
A
#
# COMPACT_ATOMS: atom_id res chain seq x y z
N MET A 1 35.22 10.38 -11.28
CA MET A 1 34.37 11.52 -11.71
C MET A 1 33.05 10.97 -12.20
N PRO A 2 31.89 11.55 -11.86
CA PRO A 2 30.60 11.09 -12.39
C PRO A 2 30.62 11.23 -13.91
N THR A 3 30.20 10.19 -14.63
CA THR A 3 30.06 10.27 -16.10
C THR A 3 28.99 11.29 -16.47
N HIS A 4 28.98 11.80 -17.72
CA HIS A 4 27.87 12.65 -18.21
C HIS A 4 26.49 12.04 -17.92
N SER A 5 26.41 10.71 -17.94
CA SER A 5 25.23 9.90 -17.61
C SER A 5 24.79 10.03 -16.14
N SER A 6 25.74 10.10 -15.19
CA SER A 6 25.45 10.30 -13.77
C SER A 6 24.82 11.68 -13.51
N TRP A 7 25.21 12.72 -14.26
CA TRP A 7 24.69 14.07 -14.07
C TRP A 7 23.23 14.23 -14.49
N ILE A 8 22.78 13.55 -15.54
CA ILE A 8 21.38 13.58 -15.99
C ILE A 8 20.48 12.95 -14.92
N VAL A 9 20.86 11.76 -14.45
CA VAL A 9 20.13 11.02 -13.42
C VAL A 9 20.07 11.79 -12.09
N LEU A 10 21.20 12.37 -11.67
CA LEU A 10 21.27 13.22 -10.47
C LEU A 10 20.43 14.49 -10.63
N SER A 11 20.41 15.10 -11.83
CA SER A 11 19.60 16.29 -12.10
C SER A 11 18.10 15.98 -12.06
N ILE A 12 17.67 14.88 -12.68
CA ILE A 12 16.26 14.41 -12.62
C ILE A 12 15.86 14.16 -11.17
N THR A 13 16.71 13.46 -10.42
CA THR A 13 16.48 13.17 -9.00
C THR A 13 16.42 14.46 -8.16
N GLY A 14 17.35 15.39 -8.38
CA GLY A 14 17.39 16.67 -7.68
C GLY A 14 16.18 17.56 -7.95
N ILE A 15 15.78 17.70 -9.23
CA ILE A 15 14.57 18.41 -9.64
C ILE A 15 13.34 17.76 -9.01
N TYR A 16 13.28 16.44 -9.02
CA TYR A 16 12.20 15.69 -8.44
C TYR A 16 12.10 15.92 -6.92
N MET A 17 13.20 15.77 -6.17
CA MET A 17 13.23 16.06 -4.73
C MET A 17 12.86 17.52 -4.41
N LEU A 18 13.36 18.47 -5.20
CA LEU A 18 13.00 19.89 -5.07
C LEU A 18 11.50 20.11 -5.30
N SER A 19 10.90 19.44 -6.30
CA SER A 19 9.47 19.55 -6.56
C SER A 19 8.63 19.08 -5.37
N LEU A 20 9.03 17.98 -4.72
CA LEU A 20 8.35 17.48 -3.51
C LEU A 20 8.46 18.51 -2.38
N ALA A 21 9.66 19.03 -2.14
CA ALA A 21 9.90 20.05 -1.12
C ALA A 21 9.08 21.32 -1.35
N LEU A 22 9.01 21.81 -2.59
CA LEU A 22 8.22 23.00 -2.96
C LEU A 22 6.72 22.77 -2.77
N ILE A 23 6.20 21.60 -3.18
CA ILE A 23 4.80 21.22 -2.95
C ILE A 23 4.50 21.22 -1.44
N SER A 24 5.32 20.53 -0.64
CA SER A 24 5.15 20.44 0.81
C SER A 24 5.21 21.81 1.48
N TYR A 25 6.18 22.64 1.09
CA TYR A 25 6.33 24.01 1.58
C TYR A 25 5.11 24.86 1.26
N GLY A 26 4.60 24.78 0.02
CA GLY A 26 3.44 25.55 -0.43
C GLY A 26 2.16 25.20 0.33
N VAL A 27 1.99 23.92 0.70
CA VAL A 27 0.77 23.46 1.39
C VAL A 27 0.85 23.51 2.90
N ARG A 28 2.05 23.64 3.51
CA ARG A 28 2.28 23.62 4.97
C ARG A 28 1.35 24.56 5.76
N ARG A 29 0.96 25.69 5.18
CA ARG A 29 0.08 26.69 5.82
C ARG A 29 -1.30 26.13 6.16
N HIS A 30 -1.72 25.05 5.51
CA HIS A 30 -3.01 24.39 5.75
C HIS A 30 -2.95 23.34 6.87
N SER A 31 -1.75 22.95 7.33
CA SER A 31 -1.55 21.86 8.30
C SER A 31 -1.33 22.39 9.71
N ARG A 32 -2.17 23.36 10.12
CA ARG A 32 -2.11 24.11 11.38
C ARG A 32 -2.93 23.54 12.54
N SER A 33 -3.69 22.47 12.29
CA SER A 33 -4.41 21.70 13.32
C SER A 33 -4.15 20.21 13.14
N ALA A 34 -4.31 19.41 14.19
CA ALA A 34 -4.10 17.96 14.12
C ALA A 34 -5.03 17.30 13.11
N ASN A 35 -6.28 17.78 13.05
CA ASN A 35 -7.26 17.32 12.07
C ASN A 35 -6.85 17.68 10.64
N ASN A 36 -6.42 18.91 10.36
CA ASN A 36 -5.99 19.29 9.02
C ASN A 36 -4.68 18.60 8.62
N TYR A 37 -3.80 18.32 9.58
CA TYR A 37 -2.58 17.56 9.35
C TYR A 37 -2.87 16.13 8.89
N THR A 38 -3.80 15.45 9.56
CA THR A 38 -4.15 14.04 9.28
C THR A 38 -5.14 13.87 8.12
N THR A 39 -6.01 14.84 7.84
CA THR A 39 -7.06 14.72 6.80
C THR A 39 -6.84 15.62 5.58
N GLY A 40 -5.92 16.58 5.67
CA GLY A 40 -5.67 17.57 4.62
C GLY A 40 -6.69 18.71 4.56
N GLY A 41 -7.67 18.74 5.47
CA GLY A 41 -8.73 19.76 5.54
C GLY A 41 -10.04 19.40 4.82
N GLY A 42 -10.14 18.17 4.28
CA GLY A 42 -11.29 17.71 3.51
C GLY A 42 -11.49 18.47 2.20
N HIS A 43 -12.41 18.02 1.35
CA HIS A 43 -12.82 18.68 0.09
C HIS A 43 -11.94 18.45 -1.14
N PHE A 44 -11.10 17.41 -1.15
CA PHE A 44 -10.34 17.08 -2.35
C PHE A 44 -11.25 16.52 -3.47
N PRO A 45 -10.91 16.79 -4.74
CA PRO A 45 -11.57 16.16 -5.87
C PRO A 45 -11.24 14.67 -5.91
N ALA A 46 -12.22 13.85 -6.32
CA ALA A 46 -12.10 12.40 -6.32
C ALA A 46 -10.91 11.88 -7.13
N PHE A 47 -10.52 12.55 -8.22
CA PHE A 47 -9.39 12.12 -9.04
C PHE A 47 -8.05 12.21 -8.29
N LEU A 48 -7.81 13.27 -7.52
CA LEU A 48 -6.58 13.41 -6.72
C LEU A 48 -6.49 12.30 -5.67
N ILE A 49 -7.60 11.97 -5.02
CA ILE A 49 -7.65 10.89 -4.04
C ILE A 49 -7.53 9.51 -4.71
N GLY A 50 -8.04 9.37 -5.93
CA GLY A 50 -7.79 8.20 -6.76
C GLY A 50 -6.29 8.03 -7.04
N PHE A 51 -5.60 9.06 -7.50
CA PHE A 51 -4.15 9.00 -7.72
C PHE A 51 -3.35 8.79 -6.44
N LEU A 52 -3.81 9.34 -5.31
CA LEU A 52 -3.24 9.08 -4.00
C LEU A 52 -3.24 7.59 -3.67
N MET A 53 -4.42 6.97 -3.74
CA MET A 53 -4.59 5.55 -3.45
C MET A 53 -3.88 4.69 -4.50
N LEU A 54 -3.92 5.07 -5.77
CA LEU A 54 -3.23 4.37 -6.85
C LEU A 54 -1.71 4.34 -6.63
N SER A 55 -1.13 5.50 -6.28
CA SER A 55 0.31 5.62 -6.02
C SER A 55 0.75 4.71 -4.87
N GLU A 56 -0.07 4.58 -3.83
CA GLU A 56 0.24 3.74 -2.68
C GLU A 56 0.38 2.26 -3.06
N PHE A 57 -0.54 1.73 -3.86
CA PHE A 57 -0.56 0.31 -4.20
C PHE A 57 0.29 -0.03 -5.43
N ILE A 58 0.64 0.95 -6.26
CA ILE A 58 1.60 0.80 -7.35
C ILE A 58 2.99 1.20 -6.83
N GLY A 59 3.63 0.24 -6.16
CA GLY A 59 5.01 0.35 -5.67
C GLY A 59 6.04 -0.28 -6.61
N THR A 60 7.32 -0.04 -6.35
CA THR A 60 8.46 -0.72 -7.00
C THR A 60 8.34 -2.23 -6.90
N ALA A 61 7.99 -2.76 -5.72
CA ALA A 61 7.85 -4.20 -5.50
C ALA A 61 6.75 -4.83 -6.37
N VAL A 62 5.59 -4.18 -6.49
CA VAL A 62 4.50 -4.67 -7.35
C VAL A 62 4.87 -4.57 -8.82
N SER A 63 5.56 -3.49 -9.23
CA SER A 63 5.98 -3.28 -10.62
C SER A 63 7.02 -4.31 -11.06
N ILE A 64 8.08 -4.49 -10.28
CA ILE A 64 9.14 -5.48 -10.52
C ILE A 64 8.60 -6.89 -10.37
N GLY A 65 7.83 -7.18 -9.32
CA GLY A 65 7.27 -8.52 -9.09
C GLY A 65 6.28 -8.97 -10.16
N THR A 66 5.49 -8.05 -10.71
CA THR A 66 4.58 -8.34 -11.83
C THR A 66 5.36 -8.58 -13.12
N ALA A 67 6.41 -7.79 -13.39
CA ALA A 67 7.29 -8.04 -14.53
C ALA A 67 8.08 -9.35 -14.39
N GLN A 68 8.58 -9.67 -13.21
CA GLN A 68 9.24 -10.95 -12.90
C GLN A 68 8.29 -12.12 -13.18
N THR A 69 7.03 -12.00 -12.76
CA THR A 69 6.03 -13.04 -13.01
C THR A 69 5.67 -13.11 -14.49
N GLY A 70 5.55 -11.96 -15.17
CA GLY A 70 5.33 -11.89 -16.61
C GLY A 70 6.45 -12.53 -17.43
N PHE A 71 7.70 -12.42 -16.98
CA PHE A 71 8.85 -13.11 -17.57
C PHE A 71 8.72 -14.65 -17.48
N LYS A 72 8.12 -15.16 -16.40
CA LYS A 72 7.99 -16.61 -16.16
C LYS A 72 6.74 -17.24 -16.80
N VAL A 73 5.60 -16.57 -16.65
CA VAL A 73 4.27 -17.15 -16.95
C VAL A 73 3.37 -16.24 -17.79
N GLY A 74 3.92 -15.12 -18.28
CA GLY A 74 3.25 -14.25 -19.24
C GLY A 74 2.11 -13.39 -18.67
N ILE A 75 1.09 -13.16 -19.48
CA ILE A 75 0.04 -12.15 -19.24
C ILE A 75 -0.77 -12.41 -17.97
N SER A 76 -0.86 -13.66 -17.53
CA SER A 76 -1.50 -14.08 -16.27
C SER A 76 -0.91 -13.38 -15.03
N ALA A 77 0.31 -12.83 -15.10
CA ALA A 77 0.88 -11.99 -14.06
C ALA A 77 0.04 -10.74 -13.72
N ALA A 78 -0.74 -10.21 -14.69
CA ALA A 78 -1.58 -9.04 -14.50
C ALA A 78 -2.69 -9.25 -13.44
N TRP A 79 -3.04 -10.49 -13.12
CA TRP A 79 -3.99 -10.82 -12.04
C TRP A 79 -3.59 -10.22 -10.69
N ASN A 80 -2.30 -10.01 -10.44
CA ASN A 80 -1.82 -9.39 -9.21
C ASN A 80 -2.41 -7.97 -9.02
N LEU A 81 -2.48 -7.17 -10.10
CA LEU A 81 -3.11 -5.84 -10.05
C LEU A 81 -4.61 -5.88 -10.29
N PHE A 82 -5.13 -6.85 -11.05
CA PHE A 82 -6.58 -7.02 -11.17
C PHE A 82 -7.24 -7.36 -9.84
N ALA A 83 -6.59 -8.16 -9.00
CA ALA A 83 -7.07 -8.44 -7.66
C ALA A 83 -7.18 -7.17 -6.79
N LEU A 84 -6.20 -6.26 -6.89
CA LEU A 84 -6.25 -4.97 -6.20
C LEU A 84 -7.34 -4.06 -6.79
N ALA A 85 -7.45 -4.01 -8.12
CA ALA A 85 -8.48 -3.23 -8.82
C ALA A 85 -9.89 -3.70 -8.42
N LEU A 86 -10.12 -5.02 -8.39
CA LEU A 86 -11.36 -5.62 -7.92
C LEU A 86 -11.61 -5.26 -6.44
N GLY A 87 -10.58 -5.30 -5.60
CA GLY A 87 -10.65 -4.83 -4.22
C GLY A 87 -11.14 -3.38 -4.11
N PHE A 88 -10.66 -2.48 -4.95
CA PHE A 88 -11.12 -1.09 -4.99
C PHE A 88 -12.56 -0.95 -5.50
N VAL A 89 -12.97 -1.72 -6.51
CA VAL A 89 -14.37 -1.75 -6.98
C VAL A 89 -15.31 -2.20 -5.85
N LEU A 90 -14.96 -3.31 -5.19
CA LEU A 90 -15.76 -3.84 -4.09
C LEU A 90 -15.74 -2.89 -2.90
N PHE A 91 -14.61 -2.24 -2.59
CA PHE A 91 -14.54 -1.22 -1.53
C PHE A 91 -15.44 -0.03 -1.87
N ALA A 92 -15.42 0.45 -3.12
CA ALA A 92 -16.28 1.55 -3.58
C ALA A 92 -17.76 1.24 -3.35
N TRP A 93 -18.19 0.02 -3.66
CA TRP A 93 -19.58 -0.38 -3.55
C TRP A 93 -19.99 -0.67 -2.10
N LEU A 94 -19.16 -1.42 -1.36
CA LEU A 94 -19.52 -1.98 -0.07
C LEU A 94 -19.16 -1.10 1.13
N LEU A 95 -18.06 -0.34 1.06
CA LEU A 95 -17.42 0.24 2.25
C LEU A 95 -17.20 1.76 2.16
N ALA A 96 -16.86 2.30 1.00
CA ALA A 96 -16.46 3.71 0.85
C ALA A 96 -17.52 4.69 1.37
N ARG A 97 -18.81 4.44 1.08
CA ARG A 97 -19.92 5.25 1.61
C ARG A 97 -20.03 5.11 3.12
N LYS A 98 -20.01 3.88 3.65
CA LYS A 98 -20.16 3.63 5.09
C LYS A 98 -19.04 4.28 5.90
N TYR A 99 -17.78 4.19 5.45
CA TYR A 99 -16.67 4.89 6.09
C TYR A 99 -16.83 6.42 6.01
N LYS A 100 -17.20 6.94 4.84
CA LYS A 100 -17.35 8.38 4.65
C LYS A 100 -18.49 8.98 5.49
N ASP A 101 -19.57 8.23 5.67
CA ASP A 101 -20.74 8.64 6.45
C ASP A 101 -20.49 8.48 7.97
N LEU A 102 -19.68 7.49 8.39
CA LEU A 102 -19.26 7.32 9.78
C LEU A 102 -18.34 8.45 10.27
N GLY A 103 -17.49 8.99 9.39
CA GLY A 103 -16.51 10.03 9.73
C GLY A 103 -15.31 9.56 10.57
N ASP A 104 -15.26 8.27 10.93
CA ASP A 104 -14.11 7.68 11.62
C ASP A 104 -12.92 7.56 10.66
N ASN A 105 -11.78 8.08 11.09
CA ASN A 105 -10.53 8.07 10.31
C ASN A 105 -9.63 6.88 10.63
N THR A 106 -10.05 5.93 11.48
CA THR A 106 -9.26 4.75 11.82
C THR A 106 -10.06 3.46 11.73
N ILE A 107 -9.42 2.38 11.25
CA ILE A 107 -10.04 1.04 11.20
C ILE A 107 -10.38 0.55 12.61
N SER A 108 -9.44 0.77 13.52
CA SER A 108 -9.55 0.47 14.94
C SER A 108 -10.78 1.13 15.56
N GLY A 109 -11.05 2.41 15.23
CA GLY A 109 -12.23 3.13 15.68
C GLY A 109 -13.53 2.46 15.21
N VAL A 110 -13.58 2.09 13.93
CA VAL A 110 -14.74 1.38 13.36
C VAL A 110 -14.97 0.03 14.04
N LEU A 111 -13.92 -0.78 14.24
CA LEU A 111 -14.05 -2.06 14.96
C LEU A 111 -14.43 -1.87 16.43
N ALA A 112 -13.95 -0.80 17.07
CA ALA A 112 -14.23 -0.52 18.48
C ALA A 112 -15.70 -0.21 18.76
N ARG A 113 -16.44 0.35 17.79
CA ARG A 113 -17.87 0.65 17.95
C ARG A 113 -18.69 -0.60 18.28
N ASN A 114 -18.31 -1.75 17.73
CA ASN A 114 -19.02 -3.02 17.94
C ASN A 114 -18.33 -3.94 18.95
N TYR A 115 -17.00 -3.88 19.03
CA TYR A 115 -16.20 -4.85 19.76
C TYR A 115 -15.36 -4.25 20.91
N GLY A 116 -15.55 -2.96 21.21
CA GLY A 116 -14.99 -2.28 22.38
C GLY A 116 -13.50 -1.93 22.28
N GLN A 117 -12.98 -1.32 23.36
CA GLN A 117 -11.64 -0.71 23.39
C GLN A 117 -10.50 -1.74 23.26
N ARG A 118 -10.65 -2.96 23.78
CA ARG A 118 -9.62 -4.01 23.62
C ARG A 118 -9.35 -4.31 22.14
N THR A 119 -10.42 -4.39 21.36
CA THR A 119 -10.35 -4.59 19.91
C THR A 119 -9.74 -3.38 19.21
N ARG A 120 -10.05 -2.15 19.67
CA ARG A 120 -9.43 -0.92 19.18
C ARG A 120 -7.91 -1.02 19.24
N PHE A 121 -7.36 -1.22 20.44
CA PHE A 121 -5.92 -1.24 20.66
C PHE A 121 -5.23 -2.39 19.92
N ALA A 122 -5.81 -3.59 19.95
CA ALA A 122 -5.26 -4.74 19.23
C ALA A 122 -5.19 -4.47 17.71
N THR A 123 -6.25 -3.91 17.13
CA THR A 123 -6.30 -3.54 15.72
C THR A 123 -5.24 -2.49 15.39
N SER A 124 -5.12 -1.44 16.21
CA SER A 124 -4.16 -0.37 15.97
C SER A 124 -2.72 -0.86 16.05
N ILE A 125 -2.37 -1.66 17.06
CA ILE A 125 -1.02 -2.23 17.23
C ILE A 125 -0.65 -3.08 16.01
N ILE A 126 -1.53 -4.00 15.60
CA ILE A 126 -1.26 -4.88 14.46
C ILE A 126 -1.20 -4.11 13.15
N THR A 127 -2.06 -3.10 12.98
CA THR A 127 -2.03 -2.26 11.79
C THR A 127 -0.75 -1.43 11.72
N ILE A 128 -0.32 -0.81 12.81
CA ILE A 128 0.96 -0.09 12.88
C ILE A 128 2.09 -1.06 12.56
N PHE A 129 2.16 -2.21 13.25
CA PHE A 129 3.19 -3.22 13.01
C PHE A 129 3.25 -3.68 11.55
N ALA A 130 2.09 -3.95 10.94
CA ALA A 130 2.01 -4.33 9.53
C ALA A 130 2.47 -3.20 8.58
N LEU A 131 2.17 -1.93 8.89
CA LEU A 131 2.63 -0.78 8.13
C LEU A 131 4.16 -0.59 8.27
N GLU A 132 4.70 -0.67 9.48
CA GLU A 132 6.15 -0.53 9.71
C GLU A 132 6.95 -1.64 9.00
N ILE A 133 6.45 -2.88 9.02
CA ILE A 133 6.99 -4.00 8.23
C ILE A 133 7.05 -3.66 6.73
N VAL A 134 6.00 -3.05 6.19
CA VAL A 134 5.97 -2.61 4.79
C VAL A 134 7.01 -1.50 4.56
N ALA A 135 7.13 -0.53 5.47
CA ALA A 135 8.14 0.51 5.37
C ALA A 135 9.58 -0.05 5.40
N VAL A 136 9.89 -1.03 6.26
CA VAL A 136 11.20 -1.71 6.28
C VAL A 136 11.52 -2.28 4.90
N SER A 137 10.55 -2.96 4.29
CA SER A 137 10.73 -3.56 2.97
C SER A 137 10.99 -2.51 1.89
N ILE A 138 10.28 -1.39 1.95
CA ILE A 138 10.38 -0.30 0.97
C ILE A 138 11.68 0.47 1.13
N TYR A 139 12.16 0.66 2.35
CA TYR A 139 13.49 1.23 2.56
C TYR A 139 14.58 0.34 2.01
N ALA A 140 14.55 -0.95 2.32
CA ALA A 140 15.60 -1.86 1.89
C ALA A 140 15.62 -2.06 0.36
N SER A 141 14.46 -2.22 -0.28
CA SER A 141 14.35 -2.35 -1.75
C SER A 141 14.56 -1.01 -2.46
N GLY A 142 14.03 0.06 -1.90
CA GLY A 142 14.13 1.39 -2.45
C GLY A 142 15.52 1.99 -2.41
N GLY A 143 16.22 1.78 -1.30
CA GLY A 143 17.63 2.13 -1.17
C GLY A 143 18.51 1.36 -2.13
N ALA A 144 18.21 0.09 -2.44
CA ALA A 144 18.95 -0.65 -3.46
C ALA A 144 18.79 -0.04 -4.86
N VAL A 145 17.56 0.34 -5.23
CA VAL A 145 17.29 1.05 -6.49
C VAL A 145 18.03 2.39 -6.51
N LEU A 146 17.88 3.22 -5.47
CA LEU A 146 18.51 4.53 -5.44
C LEU A 146 20.05 4.44 -5.42
N ALA A 147 20.63 3.45 -4.73
CA ALA A 147 22.06 3.18 -4.73
C ALA A 147 22.61 2.90 -6.13
N SER A 148 21.93 2.04 -6.90
CA SER A 148 22.33 1.75 -8.29
C SER A 148 22.25 2.98 -9.21
N VAL A 149 21.34 3.89 -8.91
CA VAL A 149 21.01 5.04 -9.77
C VAL A 149 21.92 6.21 -9.48
N MET A 150 22.13 6.51 -8.19
CA MET A 150 23.02 7.57 -7.75
C MET A 150 24.48 7.14 -7.68
N GLN A 151 24.78 5.84 -7.84
CA GLN A 151 26.12 5.26 -7.69
C GLN A 151 26.72 5.58 -6.32
N VAL A 152 25.90 5.41 -5.27
CA VAL A 152 26.27 5.62 -3.87
C VAL A 152 26.11 4.32 -3.07
N ASP A 153 26.71 4.27 -1.88
CA ASP A 153 26.53 3.14 -0.97
C ASP A 153 25.05 2.92 -0.61
N ARG A 154 24.66 1.66 -0.44
CA ARG A 154 23.28 1.25 -0.12
C ARG A 154 22.79 1.88 1.18
N THR A 155 23.64 1.95 2.20
CA THR A 155 23.31 2.58 3.50
C THR A 155 22.97 4.05 3.30
N LEU A 156 23.82 4.77 2.57
CA LEU A 156 23.60 6.19 2.26
C LEU A 156 22.30 6.38 1.47
N ALA A 157 22.04 5.54 0.47
CA ALA A 157 20.81 5.58 -0.31
C ALA A 157 19.55 5.36 0.56
N ILE A 158 19.57 4.35 1.45
CA ILE A 158 18.48 4.08 2.39
C ILE A 158 18.22 5.29 3.29
N VAL A 159 19.27 5.89 3.85
CA VAL A 159 19.16 7.06 4.72
C VAL A 159 18.58 8.26 3.96
N ILE A 160 19.05 8.52 2.73
CA ILE A 160 18.51 9.61 1.88
C ILE A 160 17.02 9.41 1.60
N VAL A 161 16.62 8.20 1.18
CA VAL A 161 15.19 7.88 0.94
C VAL A 161 14.36 8.16 2.18
N GLY A 162 14.82 7.72 3.35
CA GLY A 162 14.14 7.94 4.63
C GLY A 162 14.02 9.39 5.04
N VAL A 163 15.15 10.09 5.12
CA VAL A 163 15.16 11.48 5.56
C VAL A 163 14.31 12.34 4.64
N VAL A 164 14.41 12.17 3.31
CA VAL A 164 13.63 12.99 2.38
C VAL A 164 12.13 12.63 2.44
N SER A 165 11.79 11.34 2.47
CA SER A 165 10.38 10.90 2.56
C SER A 165 9.71 11.45 3.81
N VAL A 166 10.41 11.40 4.95
CA VAL A 166 9.89 11.88 6.22
C VAL A 166 9.82 13.41 6.27
N ALA A 167 10.82 14.11 5.72
CA ALA A 167 10.88 15.57 5.77
C ALA A 167 9.66 16.22 5.09
N TYR A 168 9.32 15.80 3.87
CA TYR A 168 8.26 16.45 3.10
C TYR A 168 6.87 16.21 3.72
N VAL A 169 6.64 14.99 4.22
CA VAL A 169 5.45 14.60 4.98
C VAL A 169 5.31 15.38 6.28
N SER A 170 6.42 15.50 7.01
CA SER A 170 6.42 16.14 8.34
C SER A 170 6.01 17.61 8.25
N ILE A 171 6.37 18.28 7.14
CA ILE A 171 6.05 19.68 6.89
C ILE A 171 4.58 19.87 6.49
N GLY A 172 4.09 19.09 5.53
CA GLY A 172 2.80 19.38 4.88
C GLY A 172 1.64 18.46 5.27
N GLY A 173 1.89 17.36 6.00
CA GLY A 173 0.87 16.37 6.38
C GLY A 173 0.16 15.76 5.18
N MET A 174 -1.07 15.28 5.39
CA MET A 174 -1.87 14.58 4.37
C MET A 174 -2.05 15.38 3.08
N ARG A 175 -2.14 16.71 3.15
CA ARG A 175 -2.28 17.55 1.95
C ARG A 175 -1.03 17.50 1.08
N SER A 176 0.16 17.48 1.67
CA SER A 176 1.40 17.26 0.91
C SER A 176 1.39 15.89 0.28
N VAL A 177 1.02 14.86 1.06
CA VAL A 177 0.97 13.48 0.58
C VAL A 177 0.03 13.34 -0.62
N ILE A 178 -1.12 14.04 -0.61
CA ILE A 178 -2.07 14.07 -1.74
C ILE A 178 -1.41 14.57 -3.03
N TYR A 179 -0.76 15.74 -2.98
CA TYR A 179 -0.20 16.35 -4.18
C TYR A 179 1.09 15.67 -4.64
N THR A 180 1.96 15.24 -3.72
CA THR A 180 3.18 14.51 -4.10
C THR A 180 2.85 13.17 -4.72
N ASN A 181 1.87 12.43 -4.20
CA ASN A 181 1.46 11.15 -4.79
C ASN A 181 0.81 11.30 -6.18
N PHE A 182 0.18 12.44 -6.49
CA PHE A 182 -0.27 12.71 -7.86
C PHE A 182 0.92 12.76 -8.83
N VAL A 183 2.01 13.45 -8.44
CA VAL A 183 3.26 13.50 -9.23
C VAL A 183 3.89 12.11 -9.31
N HIS A 184 3.97 11.37 -8.19
CA HIS A 184 4.50 10.01 -8.17
C HIS A 184 3.75 9.10 -9.14
N ALA A 185 2.42 9.12 -9.12
CA ALA A 185 1.62 8.29 -10.00
C ALA A 185 1.81 8.67 -11.47
N ALA A 186 1.83 9.97 -11.82
CA ALA A 186 2.07 10.40 -13.18
C ALA A 186 3.43 9.90 -13.71
N LEU A 187 4.50 10.03 -12.91
CA LEU A 187 5.82 9.54 -13.28
C LEU A 187 5.89 8.01 -13.41
N LYS A 188 5.17 7.25 -12.56
CA LYS A 188 5.09 5.79 -12.67
C LYS A 188 4.43 5.35 -13.97
N TYR A 189 3.32 5.99 -14.36
CA TYR A 189 2.64 5.69 -15.62
C TYR A 189 3.51 6.01 -16.83
N LEU A 190 4.17 7.18 -16.79
CA LEU A 190 5.13 7.54 -17.83
C LEU A 190 6.27 6.50 -17.90
N GLY A 191 6.85 6.13 -16.76
CA GLY A 191 7.95 5.17 -16.68
C GLY A 191 7.59 3.78 -17.25
N VAL A 192 6.46 3.21 -16.81
CA VAL A 192 5.98 1.91 -17.34
C VAL A 192 5.60 2.02 -18.82
N GLY A 193 4.98 3.13 -19.24
CA GLY A 193 4.66 3.37 -20.64
C GLY A 193 5.91 3.41 -21.53
N LEU A 194 6.96 4.12 -21.11
CA LEU A 194 8.23 4.19 -21.82
C LEU A 194 8.95 2.84 -21.87
N ALA A 195 8.99 2.12 -20.76
CA ALA A 195 9.60 0.78 -20.71
C ALA A 195 8.88 -0.21 -21.61
N LEU A 196 7.54 -0.21 -21.58
CA LEU A 196 6.73 -1.07 -22.45
C LEU A 196 6.92 -0.73 -23.92
N TRP A 197 6.87 0.56 -24.27
CA TRP A 197 7.11 1.02 -25.63
C TRP A 197 8.48 0.57 -26.14
N PHE A 198 9.52 0.76 -25.33
CA PHE A 198 10.87 0.35 -25.67
C PHE A 198 10.97 -1.17 -25.85
N GLY A 199 10.46 -1.96 -24.90
CA GLY A 199 10.49 -3.43 -24.96
C GLY A 199 9.78 -3.97 -26.20
N LEU A 200 8.57 -3.47 -26.49
CA LEU A 200 7.84 -3.87 -27.70
C LEU A 200 8.57 -3.46 -28.97
N LYS A 201 9.18 -2.26 -29.02
CA LYS A 201 9.97 -1.81 -30.17
C LYS A 201 11.16 -2.73 -30.43
N GLN A 202 11.88 -3.13 -29.37
CA GLN A 202 13.06 -4.01 -29.50
C GLN A 202 12.69 -5.44 -29.92
N VAL A 203 11.53 -5.94 -29.48
CA VAL A 203 11.01 -7.25 -29.91
C VAL A 203 10.49 -7.22 -31.36
N GLY A 204 10.09 -6.05 -31.87
CA GLY A 204 9.45 -5.90 -33.19
C GLY A 204 7.92 -5.88 -33.14
N GLY A 205 7.34 -5.58 -31.97
CA GLY A 205 5.90 -5.41 -31.73
C GLY A 205 5.23 -6.64 -31.12
N ILE A 206 3.93 -6.51 -30.83
CA ILE A 206 3.13 -7.56 -30.18
C ILE A 206 3.04 -8.84 -31.04
N GLY A 207 2.97 -8.71 -32.36
CA GLY A 207 2.94 -9.87 -33.26
C GLY A 207 4.21 -10.72 -33.17
N GLN A 208 5.39 -10.07 -33.11
CA GLN A 208 6.66 -10.77 -32.91
C GLN A 208 6.80 -11.36 -31.51
N LEU A 209 6.28 -10.65 -30.50
CA LEU A 209 6.21 -11.17 -29.14
C LEU A 209 5.40 -12.49 -29.08
N GLN A 210 4.26 -12.55 -29.79
CA GLN A 210 3.42 -13.74 -29.90
C GLN A 210 4.07 -14.88 -30.69
N ALA A 211 4.87 -14.55 -31.71
CA ALA A 211 5.57 -15.54 -32.51
C ALA A 211 6.76 -16.18 -31.77
N GLN A 212 7.41 -15.44 -30.87
CA GLN A 212 8.64 -15.87 -30.19
C GLN A 212 8.41 -16.50 -28.81
N LEU A 213 7.24 -16.27 -28.19
CA LEU A 213 6.91 -16.84 -26.89
C LEU A 213 5.88 -17.98 -27.02
N PRO A 214 5.91 -18.96 -26.09
CA PRO A 214 4.89 -20.01 -26.04
C PRO A 214 3.48 -19.42 -25.91
N ALA A 215 2.50 -20.04 -26.57
CA ALA A 215 1.09 -19.61 -26.50
C ALA A 215 0.54 -19.56 -25.07
N SER A 216 1.04 -20.42 -24.17
CA SER A 216 0.68 -20.42 -22.75
C SER A 216 1.03 -19.11 -22.04
N MET A 217 2.02 -18.34 -22.49
CA MET A 217 2.32 -17.02 -21.91
C MET A 217 1.26 -15.96 -22.26
N PHE A 218 0.34 -16.23 -23.18
CA PHE A 218 -0.79 -15.34 -23.51
C PHE A 218 -2.12 -15.82 -22.93
N ASP A 219 -2.12 -16.97 -22.26
CA ASP A 219 -3.28 -17.43 -21.50
C ASP A 219 -3.34 -16.71 -20.16
N TRP A 220 -4.53 -16.18 -19.84
CA TRP A 220 -4.80 -15.45 -18.61
C TRP A 220 -4.78 -16.33 -17.36
N THR A 221 -4.77 -17.65 -17.51
CA THR A 221 -4.90 -18.61 -16.40
C THR A 221 -3.63 -19.40 -16.11
N THR A 222 -2.53 -19.14 -16.83
CA THR A 222 -1.26 -19.90 -16.74
C THR A 222 -0.63 -19.93 -15.35
N VAL A 223 -0.79 -18.86 -14.57
CA VAL A 223 -0.34 -18.82 -13.17
C VAL A 223 -1.12 -19.81 -12.27
N GLY A 224 -2.27 -20.32 -12.73
CA GLY A 224 -3.11 -21.29 -12.04
C GLY A 224 -4.19 -20.64 -11.16
N TRP A 225 -5.37 -21.25 -11.14
CA TRP A 225 -6.52 -20.75 -10.37
C TRP A 225 -6.25 -20.63 -8.87
N GLY A 226 -5.46 -21.54 -8.29
CA GLY A 226 -5.09 -21.47 -6.87
C GLY A 226 -4.35 -20.17 -6.51
N GLN A 227 -3.43 -19.74 -7.36
CA GLN A 227 -2.69 -18.49 -7.17
C GLN A 227 -3.55 -17.25 -7.48
N ILE A 228 -4.40 -17.32 -8.51
CA ILE A 228 -5.34 -16.24 -8.84
C ILE A 228 -6.27 -15.98 -7.65
N ILE A 229 -6.86 -17.03 -7.08
CA ILE A 229 -7.75 -16.92 -5.91
C ILE A 229 -6.99 -16.40 -4.70
N ALA A 230 -5.76 -16.87 -4.45
CA ALA A 230 -4.93 -16.35 -3.37
C ALA A 230 -4.65 -14.84 -3.52
N TRP A 231 -4.31 -14.39 -4.73
CA TRP A 231 -4.13 -12.97 -5.01
C TRP A 231 -5.42 -12.17 -4.85
N MET A 232 -6.57 -12.68 -5.26
CA MET A 232 -7.87 -12.04 -5.04
C MET A 232 -8.18 -11.88 -3.54
N ILE A 233 -8.03 -12.93 -2.74
CA ILE A 233 -8.26 -12.90 -1.29
C ILE A 233 -7.32 -11.88 -0.64
N ALA A 234 -6.02 -11.99 -0.91
CA ALA A 234 -5.03 -11.09 -0.34
C ALA A 234 -5.22 -9.64 -0.82
N GLY A 235 -5.52 -9.45 -2.10
CA GLY A 235 -5.73 -8.15 -2.75
C GLY A 235 -6.94 -7.43 -2.18
N ILE A 236 -8.12 -8.04 -2.28
CA ILE A 236 -9.39 -7.50 -1.77
C ILE A 236 -9.30 -7.25 -0.26
N GLY A 237 -8.83 -8.25 0.49
CA GLY A 237 -8.67 -8.15 1.94
C GLY A 237 -7.75 -6.98 2.31
N SER A 238 -6.62 -6.83 1.61
CA SER A 238 -5.70 -5.72 1.86
C SER A 238 -6.35 -4.35 1.63
N ILE A 239 -7.20 -4.17 0.61
CA ILE A 239 -7.89 -2.89 0.38
C ILE A 239 -8.86 -2.56 1.53
N PHE A 240 -9.62 -3.54 1.98
CA PHE A 240 -10.67 -3.35 3.00
C PHE A 240 -10.13 -2.97 4.37
N SER A 241 -8.89 -3.36 4.66
CA SER A 241 -8.25 -3.21 5.95
C SER A 241 -7.02 -2.30 5.94
N THR A 242 -6.80 -1.53 4.87
CA THR A 242 -5.67 -0.60 4.84
C THR A 242 -6.09 0.75 5.43
N GLN A 243 -5.45 1.12 6.54
CA GLN A 243 -5.70 2.36 7.27
C GLN A 243 -5.65 3.58 6.35
N TYR A 244 -4.67 3.59 5.44
CA TYR A 244 -4.48 4.66 4.48
C TYR A 244 -5.62 4.80 3.47
N VAL A 245 -6.27 3.70 3.04
CA VAL A 245 -7.44 3.75 2.14
C VAL A 245 -8.60 4.46 2.84
N ILE A 246 -8.87 4.10 4.10
CA ILE A 246 -9.94 4.70 4.90
C ILE A 246 -9.66 6.19 5.15
N GLN A 247 -8.43 6.52 5.51
CA GLN A 247 -7.99 7.91 5.67
C GLN A 247 -8.15 8.70 4.37
N ALA A 248 -7.76 8.14 3.22
CA ALA A 248 -7.87 8.77 1.91
C ALA A 248 -9.33 9.05 1.52
N VAL A 249 -10.24 8.07 1.64
CA VAL A 249 -11.65 8.28 1.27
C VAL A 249 -12.38 9.29 2.17
N ASN A 250 -11.91 9.49 3.39
CA ASN A 250 -12.46 10.52 4.27
C ASN A 250 -11.98 11.94 3.96
N THR A 251 -11.01 12.11 3.07
CA THR A 251 -10.53 13.44 2.65
C THR A 251 -11.41 14.11 1.58
N VAL A 252 -12.40 13.40 1.02
CA VAL A 252 -13.37 14.00 0.08
C VAL A 252 -14.60 14.56 0.80
N SER A 253 -15.37 15.41 0.13
CA SER A 253 -16.51 16.09 0.75
C SER A 253 -17.75 15.20 0.98
N HIS A 254 -17.97 14.15 0.19
CA HIS A 254 -19.16 13.29 0.32
C HIS A 254 -18.91 11.88 -0.24
N ALA A 255 -19.75 10.92 0.15
CA ALA A 255 -19.61 9.50 -0.21
C ALA A 255 -19.49 9.25 -1.72
N GLY A 256 -20.28 9.93 -2.55
CA GLY A 256 -20.18 9.78 -4.01
C GLY A 256 -18.78 10.08 -4.58
N LYS A 257 -18.03 11.05 -4.02
CA LYS A 257 -16.64 11.31 -4.41
C LYS A 257 -15.69 10.21 -3.92
N ALA A 258 -15.94 9.63 -2.74
CA ALA A 258 -15.15 8.53 -2.20
C ALA A 258 -15.27 7.30 -3.11
N GLN A 259 -16.48 6.96 -3.53
CA GLN A 259 -16.74 5.86 -4.47
C GLN A 259 -16.04 6.11 -5.82
N ARG A 260 -16.19 7.32 -6.38
CA ARG A 260 -15.50 7.70 -7.64
C ARG A 260 -13.98 7.60 -7.53
N ALA A 261 -13.39 8.02 -6.41
CA ALA A 261 -11.95 7.91 -6.18
C ALA A 261 -11.47 6.45 -6.25
N CYS A 262 -12.20 5.52 -5.62
CA CYS A 262 -11.92 4.08 -5.69
C CYS A 262 -12.07 3.54 -7.12
N PHE A 263 -13.11 3.95 -7.86
CA PHE A 263 -13.29 3.54 -9.27
C PHE A 263 -12.14 4.02 -10.17
N TYR A 264 -11.67 5.26 -9.98
CA TYR A 264 -10.52 5.77 -10.75
C TYR A 264 -9.26 4.91 -10.53
N VAL A 265 -9.01 4.47 -9.30
CA VAL A 265 -7.88 3.57 -8.99
C VAL A 265 -8.04 2.25 -9.73
N ALA A 266 -9.22 1.63 -9.64
CA ALA A 266 -9.48 0.35 -10.27
C ALA A 266 -9.27 0.40 -11.79
N VAL A 267 -9.80 1.43 -12.46
CA VAL A 267 -9.65 1.61 -13.91
C VAL A 267 -8.19 1.80 -14.30
N LEU A 268 -7.41 2.53 -13.49
CA LEU A 268 -6.01 2.80 -13.79
C LEU A 268 -5.12 1.57 -13.51
N MET A 269 -5.38 0.80 -12.44
CA MET A 269 -4.58 -0.39 -12.09
C MET A 269 -4.52 -1.46 -13.19
N VAL A 270 -5.62 -1.65 -13.92
CA VAL A 270 -5.75 -2.68 -14.97
C VAL A 270 -4.69 -2.50 -16.09
N PRO A 271 -4.63 -1.36 -16.82
CA PRO A 271 -3.63 -1.16 -17.87
C PRO A 271 -2.21 -1.14 -17.32
N PHE A 272 -1.98 -0.66 -16.09
CA PHE A 272 -0.65 -0.72 -15.47
C PHE A 272 -0.19 -2.17 -15.27
N GLY A 273 -1.09 -3.04 -14.78
CA GLY A 273 -0.78 -4.46 -14.55
C GLY A 273 -0.46 -5.20 -15.84
N ILE A 274 -1.25 -4.96 -16.88
CA ILE A 274 -1.00 -5.48 -18.23
C ILE A 274 0.37 -4.99 -18.75
N GLY A 275 0.65 -3.68 -18.62
CA GLY A 275 1.92 -3.12 -19.07
C GLY A 275 3.12 -3.71 -18.34
N ALA A 276 3.04 -3.89 -17.03
CA ALA A 276 4.09 -4.53 -16.25
C ALA A 276 4.30 -6.01 -16.62
N ALA A 277 3.23 -6.76 -16.87
CA ALA A 277 3.33 -8.15 -17.34
C ALA A 277 3.98 -8.23 -18.73
N LEU A 278 3.57 -7.36 -19.67
CA LEU A 278 4.13 -7.30 -21.02
C LEU A 278 5.60 -6.86 -21.01
N ILE A 279 6.01 -5.96 -20.12
CA ILE A 279 7.43 -5.64 -19.90
C ILE A 279 8.22 -6.92 -19.57
N GLY A 280 7.70 -7.75 -18.65
CA GLY A 280 8.30 -9.04 -18.32
C GLY A 280 8.40 -9.99 -19.51
N MET A 281 7.35 -10.08 -20.32
CA MET A 281 7.32 -10.89 -21.54
C MET A 281 8.32 -10.39 -22.59
N CYS A 282 8.43 -9.08 -22.79
CA CYS A 282 9.44 -8.51 -23.69
C CYS A 282 10.85 -8.87 -23.20
N SER A 283 11.10 -8.76 -21.89
CA SER A 283 12.38 -9.18 -21.31
C SER A 283 12.65 -10.68 -21.47
N ALA A 284 11.63 -11.54 -21.47
CA ALA A 284 11.81 -12.98 -21.70
C ALA A 284 12.32 -13.28 -23.12
N VAL A 285 11.90 -12.48 -24.11
CA VAL A 285 12.42 -12.56 -25.48
C VAL A 285 13.82 -11.97 -25.60
N LEU A 286 14.02 -10.76 -25.06
CA LEU A 286 15.26 -10.01 -25.24
C LEU A 286 16.43 -10.54 -24.39
N PHE A 287 16.13 -11.10 -23.21
CA PHE A 287 17.10 -11.50 -22.20
C PHE A 287 16.74 -12.87 -21.57
N PRO A 288 16.64 -13.95 -22.37
CA PRO A 288 16.06 -15.23 -21.91
C PRO A 288 16.84 -15.90 -20.76
N ASN A 289 18.14 -15.61 -20.63
CA ASN A 289 19.03 -16.23 -19.65
C ASN A 289 19.21 -15.42 -18.36
N VAL A 290 18.50 -14.29 -18.21
CA VAL A 290 18.60 -13.46 -17.00
C VAL A 290 17.75 -14.05 -15.87
N ASP A 291 18.16 -13.85 -14.62
CA ASP A 291 17.26 -14.13 -13.50
C ASP A 291 15.98 -13.31 -13.66
N SER A 292 14.83 -13.98 -13.55
CA SER A 292 13.50 -13.37 -13.63
C SER A 292 13.33 -12.08 -12.81
N LEU A 293 13.97 -11.96 -11.64
CA LEU A 293 13.90 -10.77 -10.79
C LEU A 293 14.57 -9.56 -11.46
N GLN A 294 15.55 -9.82 -12.32
CA GLN A 294 16.28 -8.82 -13.10
C GLN A 294 15.60 -8.48 -14.43
N ALA A 295 14.51 -9.16 -14.81
CA ALA A 295 13.83 -8.94 -16.09
C ALA A 295 13.53 -7.46 -16.38
N PHE A 296 12.94 -6.73 -15.42
CA PHE A 296 12.64 -5.31 -15.57
C PHE A 296 13.90 -4.43 -15.42
N PRO A 297 14.77 -4.61 -14.39
CA PRO A 297 16.05 -3.90 -14.32
C PRO A 297 16.92 -4.00 -15.58
N THR A 298 17.06 -5.19 -16.17
CA THR A 298 17.86 -5.41 -17.38
C THR A 298 17.27 -4.71 -18.60
N LEU A 299 15.95 -4.68 -18.74
CA LEU A 299 15.30 -3.88 -19.78
C LEU A 299 15.63 -2.40 -19.62
N ILE A 300 15.51 -1.85 -18.40
CA ILE A 300 15.85 -0.46 -18.11
C ILE A 300 17.31 -0.17 -18.43
N ALA A 301 18.22 -1.10 -18.10
CA ALA A 301 19.65 -0.95 -18.37
C ALA A 301 19.99 -0.92 -19.87
N SER A 302 19.11 -1.46 -20.73
CA SER A 302 19.25 -1.42 -22.20
C SER A 302 18.62 -0.19 -22.87
N MET A 303 17.90 0.65 -22.11
CA MET A 303 17.28 1.87 -22.61
C MET A 303 18.29 3.01 -22.72
N ASP A 304 17.94 4.04 -23.51
CA ASP A 304 18.70 5.29 -23.48
C ASP A 304 18.61 5.97 -22.11
N GLN A 305 19.60 6.81 -21.80
CA GLN A 305 19.78 7.37 -20.45
C GLN A 305 18.60 8.22 -19.99
N LEU A 306 17.95 8.94 -20.91
CA LEU A 306 16.85 9.84 -20.57
C LEU A 306 15.62 9.02 -20.20
N THR A 307 15.23 8.07 -21.06
CA THR A 307 14.05 7.23 -20.81
C THR A 307 14.26 6.31 -19.61
N ALA A 308 15.44 5.68 -19.49
CA ALA A 308 15.82 4.89 -18.31
C ALA A 308 15.72 5.72 -17.02
N GLY A 309 16.26 6.94 -17.02
CA GLY A 309 16.19 7.86 -15.89
C GLY A 309 14.76 8.21 -15.48
N LEU A 310 13.86 8.39 -16.44
CA LEU A 310 12.42 8.63 -16.17
C LEU A 310 11.72 7.41 -15.59
N VAL A 311 12.00 6.20 -16.10
CA VAL A 311 11.45 4.95 -15.53
C VAL A 311 11.91 4.78 -14.09
N VAL A 312 13.21 4.93 -13.86
CA VAL A 312 13.82 4.87 -12.55
C VAL A 312 13.23 5.92 -11.60
N ALA A 313 13.06 7.16 -12.06
CA ALA A 313 12.47 8.22 -11.24
C ALA A 313 11.02 7.90 -10.84
N GLY A 314 10.24 7.28 -11.74
CA GLY A 314 8.89 6.79 -11.43
C GLY A 314 8.90 5.67 -10.38
N LEU A 315 9.77 4.67 -10.54
CA LEU A 315 9.94 3.59 -9.57
C LEU A 315 10.41 4.13 -8.21
N ALA A 316 11.46 4.96 -8.20
CA ALA A 316 11.95 5.62 -7.00
C ALA A 316 10.86 6.47 -6.34
N GLY A 317 10.07 7.17 -7.15
CA GLY A 317 8.94 7.98 -6.70
C GLY A 317 7.87 7.20 -5.95
N SER A 318 7.70 5.93 -6.29
CA SER A 318 6.79 5.05 -5.57
C SER A 318 7.19 4.80 -4.11
N LEU A 319 8.48 4.77 -3.83
CA LEU A 319 9.02 4.54 -2.49
C LEU A 319 8.66 5.71 -1.57
N PHE A 320 8.92 6.94 -2.04
CA PHE A 320 8.60 8.17 -1.32
C PHE A 320 7.10 8.27 -1.04
N GLY A 321 6.26 7.86 -2.01
CA GLY A 321 4.82 7.81 -1.87
C GLY A 321 4.38 6.82 -0.78
N THR A 322 4.88 5.60 -0.79
CA THR A 322 4.43 4.60 0.18
C THR A 322 4.95 4.84 1.59
N ILE A 323 6.21 5.30 1.74
CA ILE A 323 6.73 5.69 3.06
C ILE A 323 5.85 6.78 3.66
N SER A 324 5.46 7.78 2.86
CA SER A 324 4.59 8.85 3.35
C SER A 324 3.22 8.37 3.81
N ALA A 325 2.64 7.41 3.08
CA ALA A 325 1.35 6.84 3.40
C ALA A 325 1.40 6.02 4.70
N VAL A 326 2.42 5.16 4.83
CA VAL A 326 2.69 4.38 6.04
C VAL A 326 2.91 5.30 7.23
N SER A 327 3.78 6.30 7.13
CA SER A 327 4.08 7.19 8.25
C SER A 327 2.85 7.98 8.70
N MET A 328 2.06 8.50 7.76
CA MET A 328 0.81 9.20 8.07
C MET A 328 -0.23 8.27 8.70
N GLY A 329 -0.37 7.04 8.19
CA GLY A 329 -1.29 6.04 8.72
C GLY A 329 -0.93 5.63 10.16
N SER A 330 0.33 5.28 10.40
CA SER A 330 0.86 4.92 11.72
C SER A 330 0.72 6.07 12.72
N ALA A 331 1.11 7.30 12.34
CA ALA A 331 1.00 8.47 13.20
C ALA A 331 -0.46 8.82 13.53
N THR A 332 -1.38 8.62 12.59
CA THR A 332 -2.82 8.85 12.82
C THR A 332 -3.37 7.84 13.83
N LEU A 333 -2.99 6.56 13.74
CA LEU A 333 -3.38 5.54 14.71
C LEU A 333 -2.80 5.85 16.11
N LEU A 334 -1.51 6.19 16.18
CA LEU A 334 -0.86 6.60 17.44
C LEU A 334 -1.57 7.80 18.08
N LEU A 335 -1.94 8.80 17.28
CA LEU A 335 -2.63 9.98 17.75
C LEU A 335 -4.03 9.62 18.29
N ARG A 336 -4.87 9.04 17.43
CA ARG A 336 -6.31 8.87 17.71
C ARG A 336 -6.59 7.79 18.73
N ASP A 337 -5.81 6.72 18.72
CA ASP A 337 -6.11 5.53 19.51
C ASP A 337 -5.36 5.50 20.83
N PHE A 338 -4.19 6.14 20.94
CA PHE A 338 -3.36 6.08 22.15
C PHE A 338 -3.15 7.46 22.79
N TYR A 339 -2.69 8.45 22.02
CA TYR A 339 -2.34 9.76 22.59
C TYR A 339 -3.56 10.56 23.03
N GLU A 340 -4.56 10.74 22.18
CA GLU A 340 -5.78 11.49 22.52
C GLU A 340 -6.51 10.88 23.72
N PRO A 341 -6.73 9.55 23.80
CA PRO A 341 -7.45 8.96 24.93
C PRO A 341 -6.68 8.98 26.25
N TRP A 342 -5.35 8.83 26.24
CA TRP A 342 -4.57 8.65 27.49
C TRP A 342 -3.78 9.89 27.93
N PHE A 343 -3.34 10.72 26.98
CA PHE A 343 -2.37 11.80 27.25
C PHE A 343 -2.88 13.20 26.84
N ASN A 344 -4.01 13.28 26.13
CA ASN A 344 -4.67 14.54 25.79
C ASN A 344 -6.21 14.43 25.90
N PRO A 345 -6.75 13.99 27.05
CA PRO A 345 -8.20 13.84 27.25
C PRO A 345 -8.97 15.16 27.08
N GLU A 346 -8.31 16.29 27.30
CA GLU A 346 -8.83 17.65 27.07
C GLU A 346 -8.96 18.01 25.57
N LYS A 347 -8.45 17.16 24.66
CA LYS A 347 -8.46 17.35 23.20
C LYS A 347 -7.84 18.68 22.76
N SER A 348 -6.72 19.08 23.39
CA SER A 348 -5.97 20.25 22.98
C SER A 348 -5.37 20.04 21.58
N ASP A 349 -5.84 20.81 20.59
CA ASP A 349 -5.40 20.66 19.19
C ASP A 349 -3.89 20.96 19.03
N ALA A 350 -3.34 21.91 19.78
CA ALA A 350 -1.92 22.23 19.76
C ALA A 350 -1.05 21.05 20.24
N LYS A 351 -1.48 20.35 21.30
CA LYS A 351 -0.79 19.14 21.80
C LYS A 351 -0.90 18.00 20.79
N SER A 352 -2.10 17.73 20.28
CA SER A 352 -2.33 16.71 19.24
C SER A 352 -1.50 16.98 17.98
N LEU A 353 -1.39 18.23 17.54
CA LEU A 353 -0.61 18.59 16.35
C LEU A 353 0.89 18.38 16.56
N ARG A 354 1.41 18.78 17.73
CA ARG A 354 2.83 18.54 18.07
C ARG A 354 3.11 17.04 18.12
N PHE A 355 2.25 16.28 18.80
CA PHE A 355 2.39 14.83 18.90
C PHE A 355 2.37 14.18 17.53
N VAL A 356 1.36 14.44 16.69
CA VAL A 356 1.25 13.74 15.41
C VAL A 356 2.41 14.05 14.46
N ARG A 357 2.96 15.28 14.49
CA ARG A 357 4.16 15.62 13.72
C ARG A 357 5.38 14.82 14.19
N LEU A 358 5.60 14.77 15.51
CA LEU A 358 6.70 13.99 16.09
C LEU A 358 6.52 12.49 15.85
N ALA A 359 5.31 11.98 16.02
CA ALA A 359 4.96 10.59 15.73
C ALA A 359 5.23 10.26 14.26
N THR A 360 4.86 11.14 13.33
CA THR A 360 5.11 10.97 11.88
C THR A 360 6.60 10.89 11.58
N ILE A 361 7.43 11.71 12.23
CA ILE A 361 8.90 11.64 12.11
C ILE A 361 9.42 10.33 12.70
N ALA A 362 8.99 9.98 13.91
CA ALA A 362 9.47 8.80 14.62
C ALA A 362 9.15 7.51 13.86
N VAL A 363 7.90 7.29 13.48
CA VAL A 363 7.48 6.10 12.73
C VAL A 363 8.01 6.11 11.30
N GLY A 364 8.29 7.28 10.73
CA GLY A 364 8.92 7.36 9.42
C GLY A 364 10.39 6.93 9.42
N LEU A 365 11.13 7.28 10.48
CA LEU A 365 12.56 6.96 10.60
C LEU A 365 12.84 5.59 11.25
N LEU A 366 11.95 5.11 12.12
CA LEU A 366 12.13 3.87 12.87
C LEU A 366 12.44 2.66 11.95
N PRO A 367 11.74 2.44 10.81
CA PRO A 367 12.01 1.31 9.92
C PRO A 367 13.40 1.32 9.28
N ILE A 368 14.08 2.47 9.22
CA ILE A 368 15.41 2.59 8.59
C ILE A 368 16.41 1.68 9.32
N ALA A 369 16.41 1.71 10.66
CA ALA A 369 17.33 0.90 11.46
C ALA A 369 17.15 -0.61 11.20
N LEU A 370 15.91 -1.07 11.02
CA LEU A 370 15.58 -2.46 10.69
C LEU A 370 15.85 -2.79 9.21
N ALA A 371 15.72 -1.82 8.32
CA ALA A 371 15.99 -1.98 6.89
C ALA A 371 17.49 -2.16 6.59
N LEU A 372 18.36 -1.55 7.41
CA LEU A 372 19.81 -1.71 7.30
C LEU A 372 20.30 -3.11 7.69
N THR A 373 19.53 -3.85 8.50
CA THR A 373 19.90 -5.17 9.03
C THR A 373 19.11 -6.33 8.42
N SER A 374 18.12 -6.07 7.56
CA SER A 374 17.23 -7.10 7.00
C SER A 374 17.59 -7.51 5.57
N ASP A 375 17.99 -8.77 5.40
CA ASP A 375 18.23 -9.39 4.08
C ASP A 375 16.96 -9.99 3.45
N LYS A 376 15.88 -10.20 4.22
CA LYS A 376 14.64 -10.88 3.79
C LYS A 376 13.49 -9.92 3.45
N VAL A 377 13.80 -8.90 2.65
CA VAL A 377 12.95 -7.74 2.31
C VAL A 377 11.56 -8.10 1.76
N LEU A 378 11.48 -9.06 0.83
CA LEU A 378 10.22 -9.47 0.19
C LEU A 378 9.31 -10.26 1.15
N MET A 379 9.90 -11.13 1.97
CA MET A 379 9.14 -11.95 2.91
C MET A 379 8.39 -11.09 3.94
N ILE A 380 9.07 -10.04 4.42
CA ILE A 380 8.52 -9.08 5.38
C ILE A 380 7.29 -8.36 4.77
N ALA A 381 7.35 -7.90 3.51
CA ALA A 381 6.21 -7.24 2.86
C ALA A 381 4.97 -8.14 2.70
N PHE A 382 5.15 -9.41 2.30
CA PHE A 382 4.03 -10.34 2.16
C PHE A 382 3.37 -10.65 3.51
N LEU A 383 4.15 -10.74 4.59
CA LEU A 383 3.61 -10.88 5.94
C LEU A 383 2.69 -9.71 6.29
N GLY A 384 3.11 -8.46 6.04
CA GLY A 384 2.30 -7.27 6.29
C GLY A 384 0.98 -7.23 5.50
N LYS A 385 0.94 -7.80 4.29
CA LYS A 385 -0.31 -7.93 3.50
C LYS A 385 -1.26 -8.96 4.10
N ALA A 386 -0.74 -10.10 4.52
CA ALA A 386 -1.54 -11.18 5.08
C ALA A 386 -2.13 -10.79 6.45
N LEU A 387 -1.38 -10.08 7.31
CA LEU A 387 -1.90 -9.57 8.57
C LEU A 387 -3.09 -8.62 8.39
N ARG A 388 -3.01 -7.74 7.38
CA ARG A 388 -4.11 -6.83 7.03
C ARG A 388 -5.33 -7.61 6.54
N ALA A 389 -5.17 -8.60 5.67
CA ALA A 389 -6.29 -9.39 5.14
C ALA A 389 -7.16 -10.02 6.24
N SER A 390 -6.59 -10.40 7.39
CA SER A 390 -7.37 -10.91 8.52
C SER A 390 -8.35 -9.90 9.14
N LEU A 391 -7.99 -8.61 9.15
CA LEU A 391 -8.85 -7.55 9.66
C LEU A 391 -10.02 -7.25 8.71
N ALA A 392 -9.89 -7.55 7.42
CA ALA A 392 -10.95 -7.31 6.43
C ALA A 392 -12.24 -8.08 6.75
N VAL A 393 -12.10 -9.30 7.28
CA VAL A 393 -13.23 -10.12 7.73
C VAL A 393 -14.00 -9.41 8.85
N LEU A 394 -13.30 -8.90 9.85
CA LEU A 394 -13.91 -8.17 10.96
C LEU A 394 -14.55 -6.86 10.49
N VAL A 395 -13.91 -6.15 9.56
CA VAL A 395 -14.49 -4.94 8.94
C VAL A 395 -15.82 -5.25 8.26
N LEU A 396 -15.88 -6.32 7.47
CA LEU A 396 -17.13 -6.75 6.84
C LEU A 396 -18.19 -7.14 7.88
N MET A 397 -17.81 -7.85 8.94
CA MET A 397 -18.72 -8.21 10.03
C MET A 397 -19.29 -6.97 10.72
N VAL A 398 -18.49 -5.95 11.01
CA VAL A 398 -18.99 -4.71 11.63
C VAL A 398 -20.08 -4.04 10.80
N PHE A 399 -19.94 -4.02 9.48
CA PHE A 399 -20.87 -3.30 8.60
C PHE A 399 -22.07 -4.09 8.11
N TYR A 400 -21.96 -5.42 8.03
CA TYR A 400 -22.97 -6.30 7.42
C TYR A 400 -23.52 -7.35 8.38
N ALA A 401 -22.79 -7.67 9.45
CA ALA A 401 -23.22 -8.62 10.48
C ALA A 401 -22.85 -8.13 11.89
N PRO A 402 -23.27 -6.91 12.31
CA PRO A 402 -22.77 -6.24 13.52
C PRO A 402 -23.04 -7.02 14.82
N LYS A 403 -24.03 -7.92 14.81
CA LYS A 403 -24.41 -8.79 15.92
C LYS A 403 -23.71 -10.17 15.87
N PHE A 404 -22.79 -10.39 14.93
CA PHE A 404 -22.09 -11.66 14.75
C PHE A 404 -20.82 -11.71 15.61
N GLY A 405 -20.59 -12.85 16.28
CA GLY A 405 -19.54 -13.02 17.29
C GLY A 405 -19.73 -12.21 18.57
N THR A 406 -18.65 -12.07 19.34
CA THR A 406 -18.58 -11.27 20.58
C THR A 406 -17.33 -10.38 20.57
N ALA A 407 -17.26 -9.39 21.46
CA ALA A 407 -16.08 -8.55 21.63
C ALA A 407 -14.81 -9.36 21.97
N ALA A 408 -14.94 -10.39 22.81
CA ALA A 408 -13.84 -11.30 23.13
C ALA A 408 -13.43 -12.15 21.92
N GLY A 409 -14.41 -12.63 21.15
CA GLY A 409 -14.17 -13.36 19.90
C GLY A 409 -13.42 -12.52 18.86
N ALA A 410 -13.79 -11.25 18.70
CA ALA A 410 -13.10 -10.33 17.80
C ALA A 410 -11.64 -10.10 18.23
N PHE A 411 -11.40 -9.82 19.51
CA PHE A 411 -10.05 -9.67 20.06
C PHE A 411 -9.21 -10.94 19.86
N LEU A 412 -9.75 -12.12 20.19
CA LEU A 412 -9.05 -13.39 20.00
C LEU A 412 -8.78 -13.68 18.52
N SER A 413 -9.72 -13.34 17.63
CA SER A 413 -9.56 -13.49 16.19
C SER A 413 -8.37 -12.70 15.67
N ILE A 414 -8.18 -11.48 16.15
CA ILE A 414 -7.06 -10.61 15.77
C ILE A 414 -5.72 -11.24 16.17
N ILE A 415 -5.59 -11.69 17.42
CA ILE A 415 -4.34 -12.27 17.93
C ILE A 415 -4.04 -13.63 17.28
N ALA A 416 -5.05 -14.50 17.18
CA ALA A 416 -4.89 -15.81 16.57
C ALA A 416 -4.59 -15.71 15.07
N SER A 417 -5.21 -14.78 14.35
CA SER A 417 -4.92 -14.57 12.92
C SER A 417 -3.49 -14.11 12.71
N LEU A 418 -2.97 -13.23 13.58
CA LEU A 418 -1.55 -12.84 13.57
C LEU A 418 -0.64 -14.06 13.73
N LEU A 419 -0.84 -14.84 14.79
CA LEU A 419 0.02 -15.99 15.09
C LEU A 419 -0.07 -17.07 14.02
N ALA A 420 -1.28 -17.41 13.57
CA ALA A 420 -1.50 -18.45 12.55
C ALA A 420 -0.91 -18.04 11.20
N THR A 421 -1.13 -16.79 10.77
CA THR A 421 -0.63 -16.30 9.48
C THR A 421 0.90 -16.19 9.46
N VAL A 422 1.50 -15.69 10.54
CA VAL A 422 2.97 -15.64 10.68
C VAL A 422 3.54 -17.04 10.72
N GLY A 423 3.00 -17.93 11.56
CA GLY A 423 3.47 -19.30 11.71
C GLY A 423 3.40 -20.09 10.41
N TRP A 424 2.30 -19.98 9.68
CA TRP A 424 2.13 -20.64 8.38
C TRP A 424 3.13 -20.18 7.33
N PHE A 425 3.37 -18.87 7.31
CA PHE A 425 4.32 -18.24 6.41
C PHE A 425 5.77 -18.66 6.73
N LEU A 426 6.15 -18.67 8.01
CA LEU A 426 7.48 -19.10 8.45
C LEU A 426 7.70 -20.59 8.21
N ALA A 427 6.65 -21.41 8.22
CA ALA A 427 6.68 -22.82 7.82
C ALA A 427 6.81 -23.02 6.30
N GLY A 428 6.93 -21.95 5.52
CA GLY A 428 7.14 -22.00 4.07
C GLY A 428 5.87 -22.29 3.28
N ASN A 429 4.68 -21.91 3.78
CA ASN A 429 3.39 -22.17 3.15
C ASN A 429 3.20 -23.67 2.83
N PRO A 430 3.07 -24.51 3.88
CA PRO A 430 3.05 -25.96 3.73
C PRO A 430 1.91 -26.40 2.79
N TRP A 431 2.17 -27.50 2.06
CA TRP A 431 1.27 -28.05 1.04
C TRP A 431 0.96 -27.09 -0.13
N GLY A 432 1.76 -26.04 -0.32
CA GLY A 432 1.53 -25.03 -1.37
C GLY A 432 0.32 -24.13 -1.09
N ILE A 433 -0.20 -24.13 0.15
CA ILE A 433 -1.33 -23.29 0.55
C ILE A 433 -0.81 -21.93 0.97
N ASP A 434 -1.21 -20.90 0.25
CA ASP A 434 -0.85 -19.51 0.54
C ASP A 434 -1.40 -19.06 1.91
N ASN A 435 -0.61 -18.29 2.66
CA ASN A 435 -1.00 -17.76 3.97
C ASN A 435 -2.20 -16.81 3.92
N ALA A 436 -2.58 -16.29 2.75
CA ALA A 436 -3.82 -15.53 2.55
C ALA A 436 -5.08 -16.32 2.92
N TYR A 437 -5.11 -17.64 2.68
CA TYR A 437 -6.23 -18.49 3.08
C TYR A 437 -6.32 -18.58 4.61
N ILE A 438 -5.18 -18.70 5.29
CA ILE A 438 -5.13 -18.72 6.77
C ILE A 438 -5.63 -17.39 7.34
N ALA A 439 -5.21 -16.27 6.75
CA ALA A 439 -5.67 -14.95 7.13
C ALA A 439 -7.18 -14.76 6.95
N LEU A 440 -7.79 -15.37 5.93
CA LEU A 440 -9.24 -15.32 5.69
C LEU A 440 -10.03 -16.21 6.66
N PHE A 441 -9.62 -17.47 6.81
CA PHE A 441 -10.43 -18.46 7.54
C PHE A 441 -10.27 -18.37 9.06
N THR A 442 -9.11 -18.00 9.58
CA THR A 442 -8.88 -17.90 11.03
C THR A 442 -9.90 -16.99 11.74
N PRO A 443 -10.12 -15.73 11.32
CA PRO A 443 -11.09 -14.86 11.97
C PRO A 443 -12.54 -15.34 11.73
N LEU A 444 -12.85 -15.96 10.59
CA LEU A 444 -14.18 -16.54 10.33
C LEU A 444 -14.50 -17.68 11.32
N ILE A 445 -13.55 -18.58 11.53
CA ILE A 445 -13.70 -19.73 12.43
C ILE A 445 -13.86 -19.24 13.87
N ILE A 446 -12.98 -18.35 14.34
CA ILE A 446 -13.02 -17.89 15.73
C ILE A 446 -14.27 -17.06 16.01
N MET A 447 -14.68 -16.19 15.08
CA MET A 447 -15.94 -15.46 15.20
C MET A 447 -17.15 -16.38 15.14
N GLY A 448 -17.12 -17.42 14.30
CA GLY A 448 -18.16 -18.44 14.23
C GLY A 448 -18.30 -19.21 15.54
N ILE A 449 -17.19 -19.72 16.08
CA ILE A 449 -17.17 -20.40 17.39
C ILE A 449 -17.67 -19.45 18.48
N SER A 450 -17.18 -18.21 18.49
CA SER A 450 -17.60 -17.20 19.46
C SER A 450 -19.09 -16.89 19.35
N HIS A 451 -19.66 -16.91 18.15
CA HIS A 451 -21.08 -16.68 17.94
C HIS A 451 -21.94 -17.83 18.43
N LEU A 452 -21.50 -19.07 18.19
CA LEU A 452 -22.20 -20.29 18.64
C LEU A 452 -22.12 -20.47 20.16
N THR A 453 -21.02 -20.04 20.78
CA THR A 453 -20.78 -20.18 22.23
C THR A 453 -21.24 -18.98 23.06
N ARG A 454 -21.78 -17.93 22.42
CA ARG A 454 -22.25 -16.75 23.15
C ARG A 454 -23.44 -17.13 24.04
N ARG A 455 -23.33 -16.87 25.34
CA ARG A 455 -24.51 -16.87 26.22
C ARG A 455 -25.40 -15.73 25.75
N GLN A 456 -26.68 -16.01 25.49
CA GLN A 456 -27.66 -14.97 25.17
C GLN A 456 -27.86 -14.11 26.42
N THR A 457 -27.08 -13.04 26.57
CA THR A 457 -27.47 -11.96 27.47
C THR A 457 -28.61 -11.19 26.79
N PRO A 458 -29.73 -10.93 27.49
CA PRO A 458 -30.82 -10.13 26.94
C PRO A 458 -30.28 -8.80 26.43
N ALA A 459 -30.74 -8.37 25.25
CA ALA A 459 -30.29 -7.12 24.67
C ALA A 459 -30.62 -5.95 25.62
N GLU A 460 -29.60 -5.26 26.14
CA GLU A 460 -29.82 -3.94 26.70
C GLU A 460 -30.35 -3.04 25.58
N PRO A 461 -31.51 -2.38 25.77
CA PRO A 461 -32.04 -1.46 24.78
C PRO A 461 -31.01 -0.36 24.54
N LEU A 462 -30.70 -0.11 23.26
CA LEU A 462 -29.89 1.04 22.86
C LEU A 462 -30.44 2.29 23.56
N ALA A 463 -29.67 2.88 24.46
CA ALA A 463 -29.95 4.20 24.98
C ALA A 463 -30.06 5.14 23.77
N ALA A 464 -31.26 5.69 23.56
CA ALA A 464 -31.51 6.68 22.53
C ALA A 464 -30.50 7.82 22.71
N ALA A 465 -29.71 8.08 21.67
CA ALA A 465 -28.88 9.27 21.61
C ALA A 465 -29.81 10.49 21.67
N THR A 466 -29.84 11.16 22.82
CA THR A 466 -30.44 12.48 22.95
C THR A 466 -29.55 13.49 22.23
N HIS A 467 -30.07 13.96 21.09
CA HIS A 467 -29.78 15.18 20.31
C HIS A 467 -28.34 15.56 19.97
#